data_AF-A0AAN9NZW4-F1
#
_entry.id   AF-A0AAN9NZW4-F1
#
_cell.length_a   1.000
_cell.length_b   1.000
_cell.length_c   1.000
_cell.angle_alpha   90.00
_cell.angle_beta   90.00
_cell.angle_gamma   90.00
#
_symmetry.space_group_name_H-M   'P 1'
#
loop_
_entity.id
_entity.type
_entity.pdbx_description
1 polymer ?
#
loop_
_entity_poly.entity_id
_entity_poly.type
_entity_poly.pdbx_seq_one_letter_code
_entity_poly.pdbx_strand_id
1 'polypeptide(L)'
;MQAKQHKQLTLEITIMSGENISVDRNSVAEMNVVVRAESLNCCTTKMVNGDDGVHAWNEKLLLEVPSYASSLTFEVQCNKYRKLRPVGVARIALLDLLFAKNNNVLSQMFCYGLRN
;
A
#
# COMPACT_ATOMS: atom_id res chain seq x y z
N MET A 1 28.39 1.04 -22.99
CA MET A 1 26.97 1.36 -22.75
C MET A 1 26.85 1.80 -21.29
N GLN A 2 26.73 3.10 -21.02
CA GLN A 2 26.56 3.58 -19.64
C GLN A 2 25.15 3.25 -19.18
N ALA A 3 25.02 2.41 -18.14
CA ALA A 3 23.75 2.23 -17.46
C ALA A 3 23.34 3.58 -16.87
N LYS A 4 22.28 4.20 -17.40
CA LYS A 4 21.66 5.36 -16.77
C LYS A 4 21.27 4.92 -15.35
N GLN A 5 21.99 5.42 -14.34
CA GLN A 5 21.52 5.35 -12.96
C GLN A 5 20.23 6.16 -12.88
N HIS A 6 19.10 5.48 -13.03
CA HIS A 6 17.80 6.06 -12.73
C HIS A 6 17.79 6.31 -11.22
N LYS A 7 17.83 7.57 -10.82
CA LYS A 7 17.67 7.98 -9.43
C LYS A 7 16.38 7.34 -8.90
N GLN A 8 16.51 6.47 -7.91
CA GLN A 8 15.41 5.83 -7.20
C GLN A 8 15.16 6.58 -5.89
N LEU A 9 13.90 6.70 -5.50
CA LEU A 9 13.48 7.27 -4.24
C LEU A 9 13.06 6.12 -3.31
N THR A 10 13.71 6.00 -2.16
CA THR A 10 13.24 5.08 -1.13
C THR A 10 12.18 5.78 -0.28
N LEU A 11 10.98 5.22 -0.25
CA LEU A 11 9.91 5.64 0.65
C LEU A 11 9.78 4.66 1.80
N GLU A 12 9.64 5.22 2.99
CA GLU A 12 9.24 4.50 4.18
C GLU A 12 7.75 4.70 4.38
N ILE A 13 7.01 3.58 4.45
CA ILE A 13 5.55 3.59 4.49
C ILE A 13 5.11 2.69 5.63
N THR A 14 4.30 3.22 6.54
CA THR A 14 3.66 2.42 7.58
C THR A 14 2.21 2.18 7.22
N ILE A 15 1.85 0.91 7.03
CA ILE A 15 0.47 0.48 6.86
C ILE A 15 -0.10 0.23 8.26
N MET A 16 -1.01 1.09 8.70
CA MET A 16 -1.58 1.02 10.05
C MET A 16 -2.73 0.02 10.11
N SER A 17 -3.86 0.36 9.48
CA SER A 17 -5.09 -0.42 9.54
C SER A 17 -5.96 -0.24 8.29
N GLY A 18 -6.92 -1.13 8.14
CA GLY A 18 -8.02 -1.05 7.18
C GLY A 18 -9.32 -1.36 7.89
N GLU A 19 -10.37 -0.61 7.59
CA GLU A 19 -11.64 -0.66 8.30
C GLU A 19 -12.79 -0.99 7.33
N ASN A 20 -13.83 -1.62 7.87
CA ASN A 20 -15.01 -2.06 7.11
C ASN A 20 -14.65 -2.95 5.91
N ILE A 21 -13.60 -3.77 6.05
CA ILE A 21 -13.16 -4.69 5.01
C ILE A 21 -13.71 -6.08 5.32
N SER A 22 -14.62 -6.55 4.49
CA SER A 22 -15.16 -7.90 4.56
C SER A 22 -15.24 -8.51 3.16
N VAL A 23 -15.02 -9.81 3.05
CA VAL A 23 -15.16 -10.52 1.78
C VAL A 23 -16.17 -11.64 1.96
N ASP A 24 -17.21 -11.67 1.13
CA ASP A 24 -18.33 -12.61 1.21
C ASP A 24 -18.93 -12.71 2.63
N ARG A 25 -19.07 -11.55 3.30
CA ARG A 25 -19.56 -11.40 4.68
C ARG A 25 -18.67 -12.06 5.75
N ASN A 26 -17.45 -12.47 5.40
CA ASN A 26 -16.47 -12.99 6.34
C ASN A 26 -15.45 -11.88 6.71
N SER A 27 -15.64 -11.28 7.88
CA SER A 27 -14.72 -10.30 8.48
C SER A 27 -13.41 -10.92 9.00
N VAL A 28 -13.39 -12.22 9.28
CA VAL A 28 -12.23 -12.96 9.82
C VAL A 28 -11.31 -13.48 8.71
N ALA A 29 -11.36 -12.89 7.52
CA ALA A 29 -10.50 -13.32 6.43
C ALA A 29 -9.07 -12.79 6.64
N GLU A 30 -8.06 -13.64 6.37
CA GLU A 30 -6.66 -13.21 6.29
C GLU A 30 -6.49 -12.23 5.13
N MET A 31 -5.96 -11.05 5.44
CA MET A 31 -5.70 -9.99 4.47
C MET A 31 -4.29 -9.45 4.58
N ASN A 32 -3.75 -9.04 3.44
CA ASN A 32 -2.51 -8.28 3.34
C ASN A 32 -2.70 -7.07 2.44
N VAL A 33 -1.75 -6.13 2.52
CA VAL A 33 -1.67 -4.98 1.64
C VAL A 33 -0.43 -5.10 0.78
N VAL A 34 -0.62 -5.05 -0.53
CA VAL A 34 0.46 -4.99 -1.52
C VAL A 34 0.59 -3.53 -1.97
N VAL A 35 1.76 -2.94 -1.72
CA VAL A 35 2.09 -1.59 -2.16
C VAL A 35 2.94 -1.68 -3.42
N ARG A 36 2.52 -1.02 -4.51
CA ARG A 36 3.19 -1.02 -5.82
C ARG A 36 3.52 0.40 -6.27
N ALA A 37 4.74 0.58 -6.76
CA ALA A 37 5.23 1.86 -7.29
C ALA A 37 5.25 1.88 -8.82
N GLU A 38 4.08 1.70 -9.46
CA GLU A 38 3.89 1.70 -10.93
C GLU A 38 4.95 0.90 -11.72
N SER A 39 5.46 -0.17 -11.11
CA SER A 39 6.54 -1.00 -11.61
C SER A 39 6.41 -2.41 -11.04
N LEU A 40 7.35 -3.29 -11.37
CA LEU A 40 7.44 -4.61 -10.77
C LEU A 40 7.87 -4.57 -9.30
N ASN A 41 8.33 -3.42 -8.80
CA ASN A 41 8.68 -3.25 -7.40
C ASN A 41 7.41 -3.17 -6.55
N CYS A 42 7.24 -4.17 -5.68
CA CYS A 42 6.17 -4.20 -4.71
C CYS A 42 6.65 -4.68 -3.34
N CYS A 43 6.05 -4.14 -2.30
CA CYS A 43 6.19 -4.63 -0.92
C CYS A 43 4.85 -5.15 -0.46
N THR A 44 4.85 -6.16 0.39
CA THR A 44 3.62 -6.76 0.91
C THR A 44 3.73 -6.84 2.42
N THR A 45 2.66 -6.47 3.12
CA THR A 45 2.58 -6.68 4.57
C THR A 45 2.42 -8.17 4.88
N LYS A 46 2.63 -8.53 6.14
CA LYS A 46 2.17 -9.80 6.69
C LYS A 46 0.65 -9.92 6.55
N MET A 47 0.21 -11.16 6.50
CA MET A 47 -1.21 -11.48 6.58
C MET A 47 -1.67 -11.32 8.02
N VAL A 48 -2.78 -10.63 8.20
CA VAL A 48 -3.45 -10.47 9.50
C VAL A 48 -4.90 -10.88 9.38
N ASN A 49 -5.42 -11.46 10.46
CA ASN A 49 -6.85 -11.71 10.58
C ASN A 49 -7.55 -10.40 10.94
N GLY A 50 -8.74 -10.21 10.38
CA GLY A 50 -9.62 -9.12 10.77
C GLY A 50 -10.38 -9.46 12.04
N ASP A 51 -10.63 -8.43 12.84
CA ASP A 51 -11.60 -8.45 13.92
C ASP A 51 -12.71 -7.45 13.60
N ASP A 52 -13.94 -7.93 13.46
CA ASP A 52 -15.12 -7.13 13.07
C ASP A 52 -14.93 -6.23 11.82
N GLY A 53 -14.15 -6.71 10.84
CA GLY A 53 -13.87 -5.97 9.60
C GLY A 53 -12.78 -4.91 9.73
N VAL A 54 -12.08 -4.88 10.85
CA VAL A 54 -10.87 -4.09 11.07
C VAL A 54 -9.64 -4.99 11.00
N HIS A 55 -8.69 -4.62 10.14
CA HIS A 55 -7.42 -5.31 9.95
C HIS A 55 -6.29 -4.37 10.36
N ALA A 56 -5.60 -4.66 11.46
CA ALA A 56 -4.47 -3.87 11.93
C ALA A 56 -3.15 -4.53 11.51
N TRP A 57 -2.46 -3.94 10.53
CA TRP A 57 -1.15 -4.43 10.08
C TRP A 57 -0.02 -3.84 10.91
N ASN A 58 -0.09 -2.53 11.22
CA ASN A 58 0.95 -1.76 11.92
C ASN A 58 2.38 -2.08 11.42
N GLU A 59 2.52 -2.23 10.10
CA GLU A 59 3.74 -2.75 9.48
C GLU A 59 4.42 -1.66 8.68
N LYS A 60 5.73 -1.53 8.90
CA LYS A 60 6.59 -0.59 8.21
C LYS A 60 7.27 -1.29 7.04
N LEU A 61 7.11 -0.71 5.85
CA LEU A 61 7.64 -1.18 4.58
C LEU A 61 8.61 -0.16 4.01
N LEU A 62 9.66 -0.64 3.35
CA LEU A 62 10.60 0.16 2.59
C LEU A 62 10.40 -0.15 1.11
N LEU A 63 9.95 0.84 0.34
CA LEU A 63 9.64 0.69 -1.08
C LEU A 63 10.56 1.57 -1.91
N GLU A 64 11.25 0.95 -2.87
CA GLU A 64 12.01 1.66 -3.89
C GLU A 64 11.10 2.10 -5.03
N VAL A 65 10.87 3.40 -5.08
CA VAL A 65 10.04 4.06 -6.09
C VAL A 65 10.93 4.50 -7.25
N PRO A 66 10.69 4.01 -8.47
CA PRO A 66 11.42 4.48 -9.63
C PRO A 66 11.05 5.93 -9.93
N SER A 67 11.99 6.70 -10.49
CA SER A 67 11.81 8.14 -10.79
C SER A 67 10.66 8.45 -11.75
N TYR A 68 10.21 7.47 -12.54
CA TYR A 68 9.09 7.63 -13.47
C TYR A 68 7.73 7.31 -12.85
N ALA A 69 7.67 6.78 -11.62
CA ALA A 69 6.40 6.47 -10.97
C ALA A 69 5.68 7.77 -10.57
N SER A 70 4.41 7.84 -10.93
CA SER A 70 3.54 8.99 -10.65
C SER A 70 2.62 8.76 -9.46
N SER A 71 2.29 7.49 -9.16
CA SER A 71 1.45 7.12 -8.03
C SER A 71 1.94 5.83 -7.33
N LEU A 72 1.53 5.68 -6.08
CA LEU A 72 1.59 4.42 -5.36
C LEU A 72 0.21 3.78 -5.33
N THR A 73 0.16 2.49 -5.58
CA THR A 73 -1.07 1.69 -5.52
C THR A 73 -1.01 0.78 -4.31
N PHE A 74 -2.08 0.76 -3.53
CA PHE A 74 -2.27 -0.06 -2.34
C PHE A 74 -3.40 -1.03 -2.64
N GLU A 75 -3.07 -2.30 -2.81
CA GLU A 75 -4.01 -3.37 -3.10
C GLU A 75 -4.23 -4.17 -1.83
N VAL A 76 -5.47 -4.21 -1.33
CA VAL A 76 -5.83 -5.13 -0.25
C VAL A 76 -6.16 -6.47 -0.89
N GLN A 77 -5.46 -7.53 -0.52
CA GLN A 77 -5.72 -8.87 -1.05
C GLN A 77 -6.18 -9.80 0.07
N CYS A 78 -7.07 -10.72 -0.28
CA CYS A 78 -7.57 -11.76 0.61
C CYS A 78 -7.02 -13.12 0.17
N ASN A 79 -6.47 -13.88 1.12
CA ASN A 79 -5.86 -15.18 0.83
C ASN A 79 -6.89 -16.23 0.35
N LYS A 80 -8.16 -16.13 0.79
CA LYS A 80 -9.23 -17.06 0.39
C LYS A 80 -9.43 -17.13 -1.13
N TYR A 81 -9.28 -16.01 -1.82
CA TYR A 81 -9.48 -15.91 -3.28
C TYR A 81 -8.14 -15.92 -3.98
N ARG A 82 -7.39 -17.03 -3.88
CA ARG A 82 -6.09 -17.29 -4.54
C ARG A 82 -5.79 -16.35 -5.74
N LYS A 83 -5.28 -15.15 -5.45
CA LYS A 83 -4.80 -14.11 -6.38
C LYS A 83 -5.74 -13.65 -7.51
N LEU A 84 -7.04 -13.89 -7.45
CA LEU A 84 -7.94 -13.57 -8.58
C LEU A 84 -8.29 -12.08 -8.67
N ARG A 85 -8.55 -11.41 -7.55
CA ARG A 85 -8.80 -9.96 -7.49
C ARG A 85 -8.44 -9.38 -6.12
N PRO A 86 -7.90 -8.14 -6.06
CA PRO A 86 -7.84 -7.40 -4.81
C PRO A 86 -9.26 -7.12 -4.30
N VAL A 87 -9.42 -7.11 -2.98
CA VAL A 87 -10.66 -6.75 -2.28
C VAL A 87 -11.01 -5.29 -2.54
N GLY A 88 -9.98 -4.46 -2.69
CA GLY A 88 -10.10 -3.08 -3.10
C GLY A 88 -8.73 -2.44 -3.27
N VAL A 89 -8.72 -1.29 -3.95
CA VAL A 89 -7.50 -0.59 -4.36
C VAL A 89 -7.58 0.88 -3.98
N ALA A 90 -6.54 1.39 -3.34
CA ALA A 90 -6.30 2.83 -3.18
C ALA A 90 -5.10 3.26 -4.02
N ARG A 91 -5.16 4.45 -4.60
CA ARG A 91 -4.07 5.05 -5.37
C ARG A 91 -3.80 6.45 -4.85
N ILE A 92 -2.55 6.74 -4.53
CA ILE A 92 -2.10 8.01 -3.98
C ILE A 92 -1.03 8.58 -4.92
N ALA A 93 -1.15 9.85 -5.32
CA ALA A 93 -0.14 10.46 -6.15
C ALA A 93 1.16 10.66 -5.36
N LEU A 94 2.30 10.40 -6.00
CA LEU A 94 3.61 10.56 -5.37
C LEU A 94 3.87 12.02 -4.97
N LEU A 95 3.31 12.96 -5.72
CA LEU A 95 3.38 14.39 -5.42
C LEU A 95 2.77 14.72 -4.06
N ASP A 96 1.64 14.10 -3.69
CA ASP A 96 0.99 14.33 -2.39
C ASP A 96 1.90 13.85 -1.24
N LEU A 97 2.58 12.73 -1.45
CA LEU A 97 3.55 12.16 -0.50
C LEU A 97 4.84 12.96 -0.40
N LEU A 98 5.28 13.61 -1.48
CA LEU A 98 6.52 14.39 -1.52
C LEU A 98 6.34 15.85 -1.09
N PHE A 99 5.19 16.45 -1.41
CA PHE A 99 4.84 17.79 -0.94
C PHE A 99 4.82 17.85 0.60
N ALA A 100 4.33 16.78 1.22
CA ALA A 100 4.41 16.53 2.65
C ALA A 100 5.82 16.68 3.25
N LYS A 101 6.80 16.04 2.60
CA LYS A 101 8.19 15.98 3.05
C LYS A 101 8.86 17.34 3.03
N ASN A 102 8.56 18.15 2.01
CA ASN A 102 9.14 19.50 1.86
C ASN A 102 8.65 20.49 2.93
N ASN A 103 7.54 20.19 3.60
CA ASN A 103 6.97 21.04 4.65
C ASN A 103 7.52 20.73 6.07
N ASN A 104 8.63 19.98 6.19
CA ASN A 104 9.18 19.51 7.48
C ASN A 104 8.20 18.68 8.34
N VAL A 105 7.10 18.20 7.76
CA VAL A 105 6.20 17.26 8.44
C VAL A 105 6.82 15.87 8.36
N LEU A 106 7.42 15.44 9.47
CA LEU A 106 8.21 14.19 9.53
C LEU A 106 7.38 12.91 9.34
N SER A 107 6.05 12.98 9.45
CA SER A 107 5.13 11.87 9.18
C SER A 107 3.74 12.38 8.86
N GLN A 108 3.20 12.04 7.70
CA GLN A 108 1.80 12.32 7.34
C GLN A 108 0.97 11.04 7.39
N MET A 109 -0.21 11.17 7.97
CA MET A 109 -1.22 10.12 8.02
C MET A 109 -2.22 10.33 6.89
N PHE A 110 -2.50 9.24 6.18
CA PHE A 110 -3.36 9.23 5.01
C PHE A 110 -4.48 8.20 5.21
N CYS A 111 -5.72 8.60 4.94
CA CYS A 111 -6.88 7.72 4.97
C CYS A 111 -7.55 7.76 3.59
N TYR A 112 -7.67 6.62 2.94
CA TYR A 112 -8.22 6.51 1.58
C TYR A 112 -9.28 5.42 1.51
N GLY A 113 -10.40 5.72 0.87
CA GLY A 113 -11.42 4.72 0.56
C GLY A 113 -10.94 3.78 -0.55
N LEU A 114 -11.10 2.48 -0.34
CA LEU A 114 -10.80 1.47 -1.36
C LEU A 114 -11.83 1.54 -2.49
N ARG A 115 -11.36 1.44 -3.74
CA ARG A 115 -12.19 1.36 -4.95
C ARG A 115 -12.16 -0.06 -5.50
N ASN A 116 -13.29 -0.50 -6.05
CA ASN A 116 -13.49 -1.84 -6.64
C ASN A 116 -13.75 -1.75 -8.15
#